data_AF-A0A537FW73-F1
#
_entry.id   AF-A0A537FW73-F1
#
_cell.length_a   1.000
_cell.length_b   1.000
_cell.length_c   1.000
_cell.angle_alpha   90.00
_cell.angle_beta   90.00
_cell.angle_gamma   90.00
#
_symmetry.space_group_name_H-M   'P 1'
#
loop_
_entity.id
_entity.type
_entity.pdbx_description
1 polymer ?
#
loop_
_entity_poly.entity_id
_entity_poly.type
_entity_poly.pdbx_seq_one_letter_code
_entity_poly.pdbx_strand_id
1 'polypeptide(L)' 'MPRFKTSGDILKIVSNKDQIRNLGIIAHVDHGKTTMTDSLLAAAGLLSPNLAGT' A
#
# COMPACT_ATOMS: atom_id res chain seq x y z
N MET A 1 5.77 11.54 -12.31
CA MET A 1 5.20 11.75 -10.96
C MET A 1 4.20 10.61 -10.71
N PRO A 2 4.30 9.83 -9.62
CA PRO A 2 3.38 8.71 -9.41
C PRO A 2 1.94 9.24 -9.34
N ARG A 3 1.04 8.66 -10.13
CA ARG A 3 -0.39 8.99 -10.07
C ARG A 3 -0.96 8.38 -8.79
N PHE A 4 -1.34 9.23 -7.85
CA PHE A 4 -2.11 8.80 -6.69
C PHE A 4 -3.47 8.28 -7.13
N LYS A 5 -3.88 7.15 -6.56
CA LYS A 5 -5.21 6.60 -6.80
C LYS A 5 -6.24 7.45 -6.08
N THR A 6 -7.30 7.80 -6.80
CA THR A 6 -8.46 8.46 -6.18
C THR A 6 -9.32 7.43 -5.47
N SER A 7 -10.20 7.87 -4.57
CA SER A 7 -11.19 6.99 -3.95
C SER A 7 -12.07 6.28 -4.99
N GLY A 8 -12.37 6.94 -6.12
CA GLY A 8 -13.11 6.33 -7.22
C GLY A 8 -12.36 5.19 -7.92
N ASP A 9 -11.03 5.29 -8.04
CA ASP A 9 -10.20 4.21 -8.59
C ASP A 9 -10.16 3.01 -7.65
N ILE A 10 -10.12 3.26 -6.33
CA ILE A 10 -10.13 2.21 -5.30
C ILE A 10 -11.47 1.47 -5.33
N LEU A 11 -12.59 2.18 -5.40
CA LEU A 11 -13.93 1.55 -5.47
C LEU A 11 -14.08 0.62 -6.68
N LYS A 12 -13.49 0.97 -7.83
CA LYS A 12 -13.48 0.09 -9.02
C LYS A 12 -12.69 -1.19 -8.76
N ILE A 13 -11.56 -1.11 -8.07
CA ILE A 13 -10.73 -2.29 -7.75
C ILE A 13 -11.46 -3.21 -6.76
N VAL A 14 -12.03 -2.65 -5.69
CA VAL A 14 -12.71 -3.40 -4.63
C VAL A 14 -14.02 -4.05 -5.11
N SER A 15 -14.58 -3.60 -6.24
CA SER A 15 -15.80 -4.17 -6.81
C SER A 15 -15.65 -5.65 -7.24
N ASN A 16 -14.45 -6.09 -7.63
CA ASN A 16 -14.17 -7.48 -8.00
C ASN A 16 -13.49 -8.23 -6.84
N LYS A 17 -14.30 -8.85 -5.98
CA LYS A 17 -13.83 -9.57 -4.80
C LYS A 17 -12.91 -10.75 -5.12
N ASP A 18 -13.04 -11.38 -6.28
CA ASP A 18 -12.21 -12.53 -6.67
C ASP A 18 -10.72 -12.16 -6.86
N GLN A 19 -10.44 -10.87 -7.05
CA GLN A 19 -9.08 -10.34 -7.19
C GLN A 19 -8.50 -9.81 -5.87
N ILE A 20 -9.25 -9.87 -4.76
CA ILE A 20 -8.75 -9.45 -3.45
C ILE A 20 -7.83 -10.53 -2.88
N ARG A 21 -6.67 -10.12 -2.35
CA ARG A 21 -5.71 -10.97 -1.63
C ARG A 21 -5.45 -10.37 -0.27
N ASN A 22 -5.96 -11.01 0.76
CA ASN A 22 -5.70 -10.63 2.14
C ASN A 22 -4.32 -11.16 2.54
N LEU A 23 -3.45 -10.29 3.03
CA LEU A 23 -2.11 -10.65 3.49
C LEU A 23 -1.76 -9.88 4.76
N GLY A 24 -0.86 -10.46 5.56
CA GLY A 24 -0.30 -9.83 6.75
C GLY A 24 1.21 -9.90 6.72
N ILE A 25 1.87 -8.89 7.28
CA ILE A 25 3.33 -8.82 7.39
C ILE A 25 3.69 -9.04 8.86
N ILE A 26 4.50 -10.06 9.13
CA ILE A 26 5.04 -10.35 10.46
C ILE A 26 6.56 -10.22 10.37
N ALA A 27 7.14 -9.47 11.28
CA ALA A 27 8.58 -9.33 11.41
C ALA A 27 8.94 -9.11 12.88
N HIS A 28 10.20 -9.41 13.23
CA HIS A 28 10.75 -9.05 14.53
C HIS A 28 10.80 -7.52 14.69
N VAL A 29 10.96 -7.06 15.94
CA VAL A 29 11.12 -5.63 16.24
C VAL A 29 12.35 -5.11 15.49
N ASP A 30 12.26 -3.88 14.96
CA ASP A 30 13.30 -3.19 14.19
C ASP A 30 13.71 -3.84 12.85
N HIS A 31 12.98 -4.85 12.36
CA HIS A 31 13.25 -5.48 11.06
C HIS A 31 12.53 -4.80 9.87
N GLY A 32 12.24 -3.50 9.98
CA GLY A 32 11.72 -2.72 8.84
C GLY A 32 10.29 -3.07 8.39
N LYS A 33 9.44 -3.64 9.26
CA LYS A 33 8.02 -3.93 8.95
C LYS A 33 7.28 -2.70 8.42
N THR A 34 7.44 -1.57 9.10
CA THR A 34 6.79 -0.30 8.75
C THR A 34 7.36 0.24 7.44
N THR A 35 8.69 0.32 7.31
CA THR A 35 9.39 0.74 6.08
C THR A 35 8.97 -0.06 4.85
N MET A 36 8.87 -1.39 4.97
CA MET A 36 8.42 -2.24 3.87
C MET A 36 6.95 -1.98 3.50
N THR A 37 6.08 -1.82 4.51
CA THR A 37 4.66 -1.55 4.29
C THR A 37 4.46 -0.20 3.59
N ASP A 38 5.18 0.83 4.03
CA ASP A 38 5.13 2.17 3.46
C ASP A 38 5.63 2.20 2.02
N SER A 39 6.72 1.47 1.74
CA SER A 39 7.25 1.31 0.38
C SER A 39 6.25 0.65 -0.57
N LEU A 40 5.54 -0.38 -0.11
CA LEU A 40 4.50 -1.05 -0.90
C LEU A 40 3.31 -0.11 -1.18
N LEU A 41 2.86 0.63 -0.17
CA LEU A 41 1.76 1.59 -0.32
C LEU A 41 2.14 2.76 -1.24
N ALA A 42 3.37 3.24 -1.16
CA ALA A 42 3.89 4.29 -2.04
C ALA A 42 3.98 3.80 -3.50
N ALA A 43 4.51 2.60 -3.71
CA ALA A 43 4.57 1.97 -5.04
C ALA A 43 3.17 1.72 -5.64
N ALA A 44 2.18 1.40 -4.80
CA ALA A 44 0.78 1.24 -5.20
C ALA A 44 0.07 2.59 -5.50
N GLY A 45 0.73 3.73 -5.24
CA GLY A 45 0.15 5.06 -5.38
C GLY A 45 -0.93 5.36 -4.34
N LEU A 46 -0.84 4.74 -3.15
CA LEU A 46 -1.76 4.89 -2.03
C LEU A 46 -1.18 5.74 -0.88
N LEU A 47 0.15 5.90 -0.83
CA LEU A 47 0.85 6.71 0.14
C LEU A 47 1.83 7.66 -0.55
N SER A 48 1.94 8.91 -0.08
CA SER A 48 2.91 9.84 -0.67
C SER A 48 4.34 9.44 -0.30
N PRO A 49 5.31 9.54 -1.23
CA PRO A 49 6.71 9.22 -0.92
C PRO A 49 7.28 10.06 0.23
N ASN A 50 6.76 11.27 0.44
CA ASN A 50 7.17 12.16 1.52
C ASN A 50 6.64 11.72 2.90
N LEU A 51 5.56 10.92 2.93
CA LEU A 51 4.96 10.39 4.15
C LEU A 51 5.38 8.94 4.42
N ALA A 52 5.87 8.23 3.40
CA ALA A 52 6.44 6.90 3.56
C ALA A 52 7.69 6.97 4.45
N GLY A 53 7.67 6.28 5.59
CA GLY A 53 8.80 6.20 6.50
C GLY A 53 9.95 5.42 5.87
N THR A 54 10.98 6.14 5.42
CA THR A 54 12.25 5.56 4.95
C THR A 54 13.05 4.97 6.11
#